data_AF-A0A830F7E6-F1
#
_entry.id   AF-A0A830F7E6-F1
#
_cell.length_a   1.000
_cell.length_b   1.000
_cell.length_c   1.000
_cell.angle_alpha   90.00
_cell.angle_beta   90.00
_cell.angle_gamma   90.00
#
_symmetry.space_group_name_H-M   'P 1'
#
loop_
_entity.id
_entity.type
_entity.pdbx_description
1 polymer ?
#
loop_
_entity_poly.entity_id
_entity_poly.type
_entity_poly.pdbx_seq_one_letter_code
_entity_poly.pdbx_strand_id
1 'polypeptide(L)'
;MTRHDAVPSGDDTTPARPGPNPAADTFAGGRRSATATLTDQFRRVHGDHADPDPVLYRRVDGALTRLAATATGRETWDVVRWYALYGRLDSVGYDADWMHAQVEPRCTRCGGRLRYELDGDITGVCAADDDDCTDTDQLAAFRALVARLYERTFDDAFDAARLIVP
;
A
#
# COMPACT_ATOMS: atom_id res chain seq x y z
N MET A 1 -58.36 -32.68 3.53
CA MET A 1 -58.38 -31.30 4.05
C MET A 1 -56.94 -30.90 4.33
N THR A 2 -56.38 -30.12 3.43
CA THR A 2 -54.96 -29.75 3.33
C THR A 2 -54.70 -28.54 4.22
N ARG A 3 -53.73 -28.61 5.13
CA ARG A 3 -53.14 -27.42 5.76
C ARG A 3 -51.67 -27.37 5.39
N HIS A 4 -51.36 -26.39 4.55
CA HIS A 4 -50.02 -25.90 4.28
C HIS A 4 -49.53 -25.17 5.52
N ASP A 5 -48.49 -25.71 6.18
CA ASP A 5 -47.69 -24.92 7.12
C ASP A 5 -46.52 -24.31 6.35
N ALA A 6 -46.54 -22.98 6.26
CA ALA A 6 -45.51 -22.18 5.64
C ALA A 6 -44.29 -22.07 6.57
N VAL A 7 -43.11 -22.40 6.04
CA VAL A 7 -41.81 -22.17 6.66
C VAL A 7 -41.44 -20.70 6.43
N PRO A 8 -41.18 -19.88 7.47
CA PRO A 8 -40.61 -18.55 7.26
C PRO A 8 -39.12 -18.71 6.92
N SER A 9 -38.78 -18.48 5.65
CA SER A 9 -37.42 -18.18 5.21
C SER A 9 -37.05 -16.77 5.65
N GLY A 10 -35.94 -16.65 6.37
CA GLY A 10 -35.42 -15.38 6.85
C GLY A 10 -33.91 -15.47 7.06
N ASP A 11 -33.19 -15.97 6.04
CA ASP A 11 -31.76 -15.73 5.91
C ASP A 11 -31.56 -14.27 5.49
N ASP A 12 -31.56 -13.36 6.47
CA ASP A 12 -31.02 -12.02 6.30
C ASP A 12 -29.65 -11.96 6.99
N THR A 13 -28.72 -12.74 6.44
CA THR A 13 -27.29 -12.52 6.67
C THR A 13 -26.81 -11.56 5.59
N THR A 14 -27.29 -10.32 5.62
CA THR A 14 -26.61 -9.23 4.93
C THR A 14 -25.20 -9.15 5.54
N PRO A 15 -24.11 -9.44 4.81
CA PRO A 15 -22.78 -9.26 5.35
C PRO A 15 -22.64 -7.77 5.69
N ALA A 16 -22.35 -7.49 6.96
CA ALA A 16 -22.02 -6.15 7.40
C ALA A 16 -20.97 -5.58 6.45
N ARG A 17 -21.26 -4.42 5.84
CA ARG A 17 -20.24 -3.68 5.09
C ARG A 17 -19.03 -3.56 6.03
N PRO A 18 -17.83 -3.99 5.63
CA PRO A 18 -16.65 -3.74 6.43
C PRO A 18 -16.62 -2.23 6.68
N GLY A 19 -16.58 -1.85 7.96
CA GLY A 19 -16.40 -0.46 8.35
C GLY A 19 -15.17 0.13 7.66
N PRO A 20 -15.07 1.46 7.54
CA PRO A 20 -13.91 2.08 6.89
C PRO A 20 -12.63 1.54 7.51
N ASN A 21 -11.80 0.87 6.70
CA ASN A 21 -10.51 0.37 7.15
C ASN A 21 -9.61 1.60 7.35
N PRO A 22 -9.23 1.97 8.59
CA PRO A 22 -8.43 3.18 8.80
C PRO A 22 -7.01 3.06 8.23
N ALA A 23 -6.57 1.84 7.86
CA ALA A 23 -5.38 1.64 7.04
C ALA A 23 -5.56 2.29 5.66
N ALA A 24 -6.71 2.06 5.02
CA ALA A 24 -7.03 2.64 3.72
C ALA A 24 -7.05 4.17 3.79
N ASP A 25 -7.53 4.76 4.90
CA ASP A 25 -7.56 6.22 5.10
C ASP A 25 -6.16 6.83 5.25
N THR A 26 -5.21 6.11 5.86
CA THR A 26 -3.81 6.57 6.01
C THR A 26 -3.12 6.68 4.65
N PHE A 27 -3.47 5.79 3.72
CA PHE A 27 -2.90 5.76 2.37
C PHE A 27 -3.85 6.30 1.28
N ALA A 28 -5.01 6.86 1.69
CA ALA A 28 -5.98 7.47 0.79
C ALA A 28 -5.48 8.85 0.32
N GLY A 29 -5.07 8.91 -0.94
CA GLY A 29 -4.93 10.17 -1.69
C GLY A 29 -3.60 10.90 -1.50
N GLY A 30 -2.47 10.19 -1.43
CA GLY A 30 -1.15 10.82 -1.56
C GLY A 30 -0.79 11.80 -0.44
N ARG A 31 -1.36 11.63 0.75
CA ARG A 31 -1.00 12.46 1.90
C ARG A 31 0.34 12.02 2.48
N ARG A 32 1.06 13.01 3.00
CA ARG A 32 2.28 12.85 3.78
C ARG A 32 1.89 12.89 5.25
N SER A 33 2.07 11.79 5.95
CA SER A 33 1.93 11.74 7.40
C SER A 33 3.27 11.94 8.09
N ALA A 34 3.20 12.24 9.39
CA ALA A 34 4.36 12.17 10.26
C ALA A 34 4.88 10.73 10.34
N THR A 35 6.20 10.57 10.55
CA THR A 35 6.82 9.25 10.69
C THR A 35 6.17 8.40 11.77
N ALA A 36 5.84 9.00 12.92
CA ALA A 36 5.17 8.32 14.03
C ALA A 36 3.84 7.68 13.60
N THR A 37 3.05 8.37 12.75
CA THR A 37 1.79 7.84 12.22
C THR A 37 2.01 6.59 11.37
N LEU A 38 3.05 6.58 10.52
CA LEU A 38 3.39 5.39 9.72
C LEU A 38 3.92 4.24 10.58
N THR A 39 4.71 4.54 11.61
CA THR A 39 5.19 3.54 12.58
C THR A 39 4.03 2.90 13.34
N ASP A 40 3.06 3.70 13.80
CA ASP A 40 1.88 3.18 14.50
C ASP A 40 0.97 2.37 13.58
N GLN A 41 0.81 2.82 12.33
CA GLN A 41 0.10 2.05 11.31
C GLN A 41 0.80 0.71 11.02
N PHE A 42 2.13 0.68 10.95
CA PHE A 42 2.90 -0.57 10.82
C PHE A 42 2.63 -1.51 11.99
N ARG A 43 2.74 -1.04 13.24
CA ARG A 43 2.50 -1.86 14.43
C ARG A 43 1.11 -2.46 14.46
N ARG A 44 0.11 -1.67 14.07
CA ARG A 44 -1.28 -2.10 14.01
C ARG A 44 -1.46 -3.25 13.02
N VAL A 45 -1.00 -3.09 11.78
CA VAL A 45 -1.14 -4.14 10.76
C VAL A 45 -0.28 -5.36 11.10
N HIS A 46 0.93 -5.15 11.59
CA HIS A 46 1.80 -6.26 11.99
C HIS A 46 1.14 -7.12 13.10
N GLY A 47 0.46 -6.47 14.06
CA GLY A 47 -0.27 -7.16 15.13
C GLY A 47 -1.42 -8.06 14.64
N ASP A 48 -1.93 -7.84 13.42
CA ASP A 48 -2.93 -8.72 12.80
C ASP A 48 -2.29 -9.98 12.16
N HIS A 49 -0.97 -10.00 11.98
CA HIS A 49 -0.23 -11.07 11.28
C HIS A 49 0.74 -11.83 12.19
N ALA A 50 1.30 -11.19 13.21
CA ALA A 50 2.33 -11.76 14.07
C ALA A 50 2.33 -11.14 15.47
N ASP A 51 3.00 -11.83 16.40
CA ASP A 51 3.20 -11.34 17.75
C ASP A 51 4.02 -10.03 17.78
N PRO A 52 3.79 -9.14 18.77
CA PRO A 52 4.55 -7.91 18.88
C PRO A 52 6.07 -8.13 18.93
N ASP A 53 6.80 -7.47 18.03
CA ASP A 53 8.27 -7.51 17.96
C ASP A 53 8.89 -6.11 18.19
N PRO A 54 9.36 -5.80 19.41
CA PRO A 54 10.01 -4.52 19.71
C PRO A 54 11.29 -4.26 18.92
N VAL A 55 12.02 -5.30 18.51
CA VAL A 55 13.24 -5.15 17.71
C VAL A 55 12.88 -4.73 16.29
N LEU A 56 11.91 -5.39 15.67
CA LEU A 56 11.36 -5.01 14.37
C LEU A 56 10.81 -3.58 14.41
N TYR A 57 10.03 -3.22 15.44
CA TYR A 57 9.46 -1.87 15.54
C TYR A 57 10.52 -0.77 15.63
N ARG A 58 11.65 -1.01 16.31
CA ARG A 58 12.78 -0.06 16.32
C ARG A 58 13.45 0.02 14.95
N ARG A 59 13.58 -1.09 14.22
CA ARG A 59 14.15 -1.12 12.87
C ARG A 59 13.27 -0.35 11.89
N VAL A 60 11.95 -0.54 11.96
CA VAL A 60 10.96 0.17 11.16
C VAL A 60 11.01 1.67 11.42
N ASP A 61 11.05 2.09 12.69
CA ASP A 61 11.13 3.50 13.05
C ASP A 61 12.39 4.18 12.50
N GLY A 62 13.55 3.50 12.63
CA GLY A 62 14.81 3.95 12.05
C GLY A 62 14.78 4.04 10.52
N ALA A 63 14.19 3.04 9.85
CA ALA A 63 14.04 3.02 8.40
C ALA A 63 13.12 4.14 7.90
N LEU A 64 11.95 4.32 8.51
CA LEU A 64 11.01 5.39 8.15
C LEU A 64 11.57 6.79 8.43
N THR A 65 12.38 6.94 9.49
CA THR A 65 13.07 8.20 9.79
C THR A 65 14.07 8.54 8.68
N ARG A 66 14.88 7.58 8.23
CA ARG A 66 15.82 7.78 7.11
C ARG A 66 15.08 8.08 5.81
N LEU A 67 14.04 7.31 5.48
CA LEU A 67 13.20 7.54 4.30
C LEU A 67 12.59 8.94 4.30
N ALA A 68 12.05 9.38 5.44
CA ALA A 68 11.46 10.72 5.58
C ALA A 68 12.48 11.85 5.42
N ALA A 69 13.73 11.63 5.83
CA ALA A 69 14.82 12.60 5.66
C ALA A 69 15.32 12.70 4.21
N THR A 70 15.32 11.59 3.47
CA THR A 70 15.76 11.52 2.07
C THR A 70 14.68 11.95 1.07
N ALA A 71 13.41 11.68 1.39
CA ALA A 71 12.29 11.87 0.48
C ALA A 71 12.06 13.33 0.09
N THR A 72 11.86 13.56 -1.20
CA THR A 72 11.53 14.87 -1.78
C THR A 72 10.33 14.79 -2.72
N GLY A 73 9.59 15.89 -2.85
CA GLY A 73 8.43 15.95 -3.76
C GLY A 73 7.45 14.79 -3.55
N ARG A 74 7.20 14.01 -4.60
CA ARG A 74 6.29 12.87 -4.59
C ARG A 74 6.79 11.68 -3.76
N GLU A 75 8.10 11.58 -3.50
CA GLU A 75 8.66 10.54 -2.63
C GLU A 75 8.17 10.70 -1.17
N THR A 76 7.67 11.88 -0.80
CA THR A 76 7.14 12.14 0.56
C THR A 76 5.79 11.49 0.82
N TRP A 77 5.13 10.94 -0.21
CA TRP A 77 3.87 10.24 -0.08
C TRP A 77 4.00 8.99 0.78
N ASP A 78 3.01 8.77 1.65
CA ASP A 78 3.00 7.65 2.57
C ASP A 78 3.08 6.30 1.86
N VAL A 79 2.37 6.15 0.74
CA VAL A 79 2.39 4.95 -0.09
C VAL A 79 3.80 4.64 -0.63
N VAL A 80 4.56 5.66 -1.04
CA VAL A 80 5.92 5.48 -1.57
C VAL A 80 6.86 5.05 -0.45
N ARG A 81 6.78 5.71 0.70
CA ARG A 81 7.59 5.37 1.88
C ARG A 81 7.23 3.98 2.43
N TRP A 82 5.97 3.58 2.35
CA TRP A 82 5.52 2.25 2.76
C TRP A 82 6.11 1.14 1.88
N TYR A 83 6.07 1.31 0.56
CA TYR A 83 6.68 0.34 -0.36
C TYR A 83 8.22 0.32 -0.27
N ALA A 84 8.86 1.47 -0.01
CA ALA A 84 10.30 1.49 0.26
C ALA A 84 10.64 0.80 1.60
N LEU A 85 9.78 0.94 2.61
CA LEU A 85 9.91 0.20 3.87
C LEU A 85 9.76 -1.31 3.65
N TYR A 86 8.78 -1.75 2.84
CA TYR A 86 8.63 -3.17 2.45
C TYR A 86 9.94 -3.71 1.87
N GLY A 87 10.52 -3.03 0.87
CA GLY A 87 11.79 -3.43 0.29
C GLY A 87 12.93 -3.54 1.31
N ARG A 88 12.89 -2.67 2.33
CA ARG A 88 13.91 -2.69 3.38
C ARG A 88 13.76 -3.88 4.31
N LEU A 89 12.53 -4.31 4.56
CA LEU A 89 12.25 -5.46 5.40
C LEU A 89 12.52 -6.77 4.66
N ASP A 90 12.11 -6.87 3.39
CA ASP A 90 12.41 -8.01 2.51
C ASP A 90 13.92 -8.23 2.36
N SER A 91 14.68 -7.17 2.05
CA SER A 91 16.14 -7.26 1.86
C SER A 91 16.92 -7.73 3.09
N VAL A 92 16.36 -7.57 4.29
CA VAL A 92 16.98 -8.06 5.55
C VAL A 92 16.32 -9.34 6.08
N GLY A 93 15.47 -9.98 5.29
CA GLY A 93 14.94 -11.32 5.53
C GLY A 93 13.65 -11.39 6.36
N TYR A 94 12.90 -10.28 6.47
CA TYR A 94 11.56 -10.32 7.07
C TYR A 94 10.51 -10.68 6.03
N ASP A 95 9.58 -11.58 6.39
CA ASP A 95 8.36 -11.80 5.63
C ASP A 95 7.45 -10.57 5.77
N ALA A 96 7.43 -9.76 4.71
CA ALA A 96 6.72 -8.48 4.66
C ALA A 96 5.63 -8.44 3.57
N ASP A 97 5.32 -9.58 2.93
CA ASP A 97 4.39 -9.61 1.78
C ASP A 97 2.98 -9.13 2.16
N TRP A 98 2.58 -9.32 3.42
CA TRP A 98 1.33 -8.79 3.98
C TRP A 98 1.21 -7.25 3.89
N MET A 99 2.33 -6.52 3.76
CA MET A 99 2.33 -5.07 3.62
C MET A 99 1.72 -4.61 2.29
N HIS A 100 1.77 -5.43 1.23
CA HIS A 100 1.23 -5.09 -0.09
C HIS A 100 -0.28 -4.95 -0.05
N ALA A 101 -0.97 -5.80 0.73
CA ALA A 101 -2.42 -5.78 0.86
C ALA A 101 -2.96 -4.51 1.53
N GLN A 102 -2.09 -3.70 2.15
CA GLN A 102 -2.50 -2.49 2.88
C GLN A 102 -2.59 -1.26 1.99
N VAL A 103 -1.89 -1.25 0.85
CA VAL A 103 -1.73 -0.04 0.04
C VAL A 103 -1.74 -0.35 -1.45
N GLU A 104 -2.41 0.51 -2.21
CA GLU A 104 -2.42 0.44 -3.67
C GLU A 104 -1.45 1.48 -4.25
N PRO A 105 -0.67 1.14 -5.30
CA PRO A 105 0.03 2.13 -6.11
C PRO A 105 -0.90 3.27 -6.57
N ARG A 106 -0.34 4.48 -6.67
CA ARG A 106 -1.07 5.70 -7.05
C ARG A 106 -0.44 6.36 -8.26
N CYS A 107 -1.24 7.08 -9.04
CA CYS A 107 -0.75 7.90 -10.13
C CYS A 107 0.30 8.89 -9.63
N THR A 108 1.49 8.87 -10.22
CA THR A 108 2.61 9.71 -9.77
C THR A 108 2.40 11.20 -10.04
N ARG A 109 1.45 11.51 -10.94
CA ARG A 109 1.07 12.87 -11.33
C ARG A 109 0.02 13.46 -10.39
N CYS A 110 -1.18 12.89 -10.35
CA CYS A 110 -2.30 13.43 -9.58
C CYS A 110 -2.54 12.77 -8.21
N GLY A 111 -1.92 11.61 -7.93
CA GLY A 111 -2.17 10.83 -6.70
C GLY A 111 -3.45 10.01 -6.72
N GLY A 112 -4.16 10.01 -7.85
CA GLY A 112 -5.37 9.22 -8.09
C GLY A 112 -5.11 7.71 -8.14
N ARG A 113 -6.22 6.95 -8.15
CA ARG A 113 -6.20 5.50 -8.34
C ARG A 113 -5.66 5.15 -9.73
N LEU A 114 -5.03 3.99 -9.82
CA LEU A 114 -4.65 3.38 -11.09
C LEU A 114 -5.75 2.41 -11.53
N ARG A 115 -6.01 2.36 -12.83
CA ARG A 115 -6.69 1.27 -13.52
C ARG A 115 -5.62 0.39 -14.13
N TYR A 116 -5.69 -0.91 -13.89
CA TYR A 116 -4.70 -1.85 -14.39
C TYR A 116 -5.15 -2.49 -15.69
N GLU A 117 -4.22 -2.62 -16.62
CA GLU A 117 -4.41 -3.30 -17.90
C GLU A 117 -3.37 -4.42 -18.00
N LEU A 118 -3.80 -5.58 -18.50
CA LEU A 118 -2.93 -6.72 -18.74
C LEU A 118 -2.86 -6.96 -20.26
N ASP A 119 -1.80 -6.47 -20.87
CA ASP A 119 -1.46 -6.75 -22.27
C ASP A 119 0.03 -7.11 -22.36
N GLY A 120 0.33 -8.39 -22.17
CA GLY A 120 1.69 -8.89 -21.93
C GLY A 120 2.15 -8.66 -20.48
N ASP A 121 2.39 -7.40 -20.13
CA ASP A 121 2.76 -6.96 -18.78
C ASP A 121 1.63 -6.17 -18.11
N ILE A 122 1.61 -6.16 -16.78
CA ILE A 122 0.69 -5.31 -16.01
C ILE A 122 1.16 -3.86 -16.11
N THR A 123 0.32 -3.02 -16.70
CA THR A 123 0.51 -1.57 -16.72
C THR A 123 -0.57 -0.89 -15.87
N GLY A 124 -0.28 0.30 -15.33
CA GLY A 124 -1.23 1.08 -14.57
C GLY A 124 -1.47 2.44 -15.22
N VAL A 125 -2.69 2.71 -15.65
CA VAL A 125 -3.10 4.02 -16.20
C VAL A 125 -3.87 4.82 -15.15
N CYS A 126 -3.79 6.13 -15.21
CA CYS A 126 -4.54 6.99 -14.28
C CYS A 126 -6.05 6.82 -14.49
N ALA A 127 -6.81 6.54 -13.42
CA ALA A 127 -8.26 6.34 -13.51
C ALA A 127 -9.09 7.64 -13.47
N ALA A 128 -8.44 8.80 -13.28
CA ALA A 128 -9.11 10.08 -13.15
C ALA A 128 -9.34 10.80 -14.49
N ASP A 129 -8.88 10.23 -15.62
CA ASP A 129 -8.95 10.82 -16.97
C ASP A 129 -8.58 12.32 -17.00
N ASP A 130 -7.53 12.69 -16.25
CA ASP A 130 -6.96 14.02 -16.26
C ASP A 130 -5.96 14.11 -17.44
N ASP A 131 -6.09 15.12 -18.30
CA ASP A 131 -5.28 15.31 -19.51
C ASP A 131 -3.77 15.36 -19.22
N ASP A 132 -3.36 15.70 -17.99
CA ASP A 132 -1.95 15.72 -17.55
C ASP A 132 -1.45 14.35 -17.02
N CYS A 133 -2.29 13.32 -17.09
CA CYS A 133 -2.05 11.97 -16.56
C CYS A 133 -2.20 10.84 -17.59
N THR A 134 -2.50 11.15 -18.85
CA THR A 134 -2.80 10.17 -19.91
C THR A 134 -1.54 9.62 -20.61
N ASP A 135 -1.64 8.39 -21.15
CA ASP A 135 -0.69 7.69 -22.02
C ASP A 135 0.68 7.25 -21.47
N THR A 136 0.91 7.29 -20.16
CA THR A 136 2.14 6.72 -19.56
C THR A 136 1.79 5.67 -18.52
N ASP A 137 2.53 4.56 -18.51
CA ASP A 137 2.46 3.55 -17.45
C ASP A 137 2.87 4.16 -16.09
N GLN A 138 1.87 4.57 -15.33
CA GLN A 138 2.03 5.15 -14.00
C GLN A 138 2.47 4.11 -12.98
N LEU A 139 2.24 2.82 -13.22
CA LEU A 139 2.75 1.76 -12.36
C LEU A 139 4.27 1.66 -12.49
N ALA A 140 4.82 1.65 -13.71
CA ALA A 140 6.26 1.72 -13.93
C ALA A 140 6.86 3.01 -13.33
N ALA A 141 6.20 4.16 -13.53
CA ALA A 141 6.64 5.42 -12.94
C ALA A 141 6.64 5.37 -11.39
N PHE A 142 5.63 4.74 -10.80
CA PHE A 142 5.52 4.54 -9.35
C PHE A 142 6.62 3.62 -8.82
N ARG A 143 6.87 2.49 -9.49
CA ARG A 143 7.98 1.56 -9.18
C ARG A 143 9.33 2.27 -9.21
N ALA A 144 9.58 3.07 -10.24
CA ALA A 144 10.80 3.87 -10.36
C ALA A 144 10.92 4.96 -9.28
N LEU A 145 9.79 5.50 -8.80
CA LEU A 145 9.77 6.46 -7.70
C LEU A 145 10.16 5.79 -6.37
N VAL A 146 9.63 4.60 -6.08
CA VAL A 146 9.99 3.80 -4.89
C VAL A 146 11.46 3.39 -4.93
N ALA A 147 11.93 2.82 -6.05
CA ALA A 147 13.31 2.36 -6.21
C ALA A 147 14.32 3.48 -5.95
N ARG A 148 14.10 4.65 -6.56
CA ARG A 148 14.96 5.83 -6.40
C ARG A 148 15.04 6.29 -4.94
N LEU A 149 13.90 6.34 -4.24
CA LEU A 149 13.89 6.69 -2.82
C LEU A 149 14.67 5.67 -1.99
N TYR A 150 14.45 4.38 -2.27
CA TYR A 150 15.10 3.28 -1.58
C TYR A 150 16.63 3.34 -1.72
N GLU A 151 17.11 3.35 -2.97
CA GLU A 151 18.54 3.33 -3.31
C GLU A 151 19.29 4.52 -2.70
N ARG A 152 18.69 5.71 -2.77
CA ARG A 152 19.24 6.92 -2.13
C ARG A 152 19.28 6.85 -0.60
N THR A 153 18.50 5.96 0.01
CA THR A 153 18.36 5.88 1.46
C THR A 153 19.22 4.78 2.08
N PHE A 154 19.40 3.64 1.41
CA PHE A 154 19.93 2.43 2.03
C PHE A 154 21.20 1.84 1.40
N ASP A 155 21.74 2.45 0.34
CA ASP A 155 22.97 2.03 -0.35
C ASP A 155 22.92 0.58 -0.91
N ASP A 156 21.72 0.05 -1.12
CA ASP A 156 21.42 -1.24 -1.75
C ASP A 156 20.34 -1.10 -2.84
N ALA A 157 20.28 -2.07 -3.76
CA ALA A 157 19.35 -2.04 -4.89
C ALA A 157 17.96 -2.55 -4.48
N PHE A 158 16.92 -1.90 -5.00
CA PHE A 158 15.54 -2.35 -4.83
C PHE A 158 15.06 -3.11 -6.06
N ASP A 159 14.63 -4.37 -5.89
CA ASP A 159 13.96 -5.10 -6.97
C ASP A 159 12.51 -4.66 -7.10
N ALA A 160 12.30 -3.59 -7.89
CA ALA A 160 10.99 -2.98 -8.07
C ALA A 160 9.98 -3.89 -8.80
N ALA A 161 10.42 -4.98 -9.44
CA ALA A 161 9.52 -5.96 -10.05
C ALA A 161 8.73 -6.75 -8.99
N ARG A 162 9.25 -6.83 -7.76
CA ARG A 162 8.59 -7.48 -6.62
C ARG A 162 7.43 -6.67 -6.06
N LEU A 163 7.21 -5.44 -6.52
CA LEU A 163 5.99 -4.69 -6.24
C LEU A 163 4.81 -5.35 -6.95
N ILE A 164 4.25 -6.38 -6.30
CA ILE A 164 3.04 -7.09 -6.73
C ILE A 164 1.86 -6.12 -6.63
N VAL A 165 1.13 -6.02 -7.75
CA VAL A 165 -0.15 -5.32 -7.82
C VAL A 165 -1.25 -6.37 -7.68
N PRO A 166 -2.29 -6.13 -6.86
CA PRO A 166 -3.42 -7.04 -6.69
C PRO A 166 -4.26 -7.22 -7.96
#